data_AF-A0A958D8M6-F1
#
_entry.id   AF-A0A958D8M6-F1
#
_cell.length_a   1.000
_cell.length_b   1.000
_cell.length_c   1.000
_cell.angle_alpha   90.00
_cell.angle_beta   90.00
_cell.angle_gamma   90.00
#
_symmetry.space_group_name_H-M   'P 1'
#
loop_
_entity.id
_entity.type
_entity.pdbx_description
1 polymer ?
#
loop_
_entity_poly.entity_id
_entity_poly.type
_entity_poly.pdbx_seq_one_letter_code
_entity_poly.pdbx_strand_id
1 'polypeptide(L)' 'MSMSKQSLEAIIGRAMLDEDFRTALFADPDQALAGYRLTRKERMAIANVDAETLDVFAERLQKLLSGPDYNAGTR' A
#
# COMPACT_ATOMS: atom_id res chain seq x y z
N MET A 1 13.88 -18.00 -2.08
CA MET A 1 14.25 -16.58 -2.34
C MET A 1 13.09 -15.73 -1.87
N SER A 2 13.31 -14.92 -0.85
CA SER A 2 12.34 -13.94 -0.34
C SER A 2 12.33 -12.72 -1.27
N MET A 3 11.27 -11.91 -1.22
CA MET A 3 11.18 -10.68 -2.01
C MET A 3 12.26 -9.68 -1.62
N SER A 4 12.61 -8.78 -2.54
CA SER A 4 13.46 -7.64 -2.18
C SER A 4 12.66 -6.64 -1.36
N LYS A 5 13.36 -5.89 -0.49
CA LYS A 5 12.79 -4.76 0.27
C LYS A 5 11.98 -3.80 -0.62
N GLN A 6 12.47 -3.54 -1.84
CA GLN A 6 11.81 -2.67 -2.81
C GLN A 6 10.43 -3.17 -3.24
N SER A 7 10.24 -4.48 -3.38
CA SER A 7 8.93 -5.04 -3.72
C SER A 7 7.92 -4.87 -2.58
N LEU A 8 8.37 -4.97 -1.32
CA LEU A 8 7.52 -4.73 -0.16
C LEU A 8 7.15 -3.24 -0.04
N GLU A 9 8.13 -2.36 -0.21
CA GLU A 9 7.92 -0.90 -0.24
C GLU A 9 6.92 -0.51 -1.34
N ALA A 10 6.98 -1.15 -2.51
CA ALA A 10 6.03 -0.92 -3.60
C ALA A 10 4.60 -1.40 -3.27
N ILE A 11 4.44 -2.54 -2.60
CA ILE A 11 3.12 -3.05 -2.19
C ILE A 11 2.50 -2.10 -1.15
N ILE A 12 3.28 -1.68 -0.15
CA ILE A 12 2.81 -0.75 0.89
C ILE A 12 2.47 0.60 0.26
N GLY A 13 3.34 1.14 -0.58
CA GLY A 13 3.09 2.40 -1.29
C GLY A 13 1.83 2.33 -2.16
N ARG A 14 1.60 1.20 -2.83
CA ARG A 14 0.36 0.97 -3.58
C ARG A 14 -0.85 0.95 -2.65
N ALA A 15 -0.83 0.20 -1.55
CA ALA A 15 -1.94 0.18 -0.59
C ALA A 15 -2.26 1.57 0.00
N MET A 16 -1.26 2.45 0.10
CA MET A 16 -1.48 3.82 0.55
C MET A 16 -2.10 4.74 -0.52
N LEU A 17 -1.78 4.52 -1.80
CA LEU A 17 -2.14 5.41 -2.91
C LEU A 17 -3.35 4.92 -3.73
N ASP A 18 -3.61 3.63 -3.73
CA ASP A 18 -4.62 2.93 -4.53
C ASP A 18 -5.66 2.34 -3.57
N GLU A 19 -6.78 3.07 -3.40
CA GLU A 19 -7.86 2.71 -2.49
C GLU A 19 -8.54 1.39 -2.88
N ASP A 20 -8.69 1.12 -4.18
CA ASP A 20 -9.25 -0.13 -4.69
C ASP A 20 -8.35 -1.32 -4.32
N PHE A 21 -7.04 -1.15 -4.50
CA PHE A 21 -6.07 -2.16 -4.07
C PHE A 21 -6.06 -2.33 -2.55
N ARG A 22 -6.17 -1.25 -1.77
CA ARG A 22 -6.26 -1.33 -0.31
C ARG A 22 -7.49 -2.11 0.14
N THR A 23 -8.64 -1.82 -0.46
CA THR A 23 -9.91 -2.49 -0.20
C THR A 23 -9.82 -3.98 -0.53
N ALA A 24 -9.26 -4.32 -1.70
CA ALA A 24 -9.06 -5.70 -2.11
C ALA A 24 -8.06 -6.43 -1.18
N LEU A 25 -6.99 -5.76 -0.76
CA LEU A 25 -5.99 -6.31 0.16
C LEU A 25 -6.58 -6.67 1.52
N PHE A 26 -7.52 -5.87 2.03
CA PHE A 26 -8.19 -6.16 3.31
C PHE A 26 -9.31 -7.19 3.18
N ALA A 27 -10.00 -7.23 2.03
CA ALA A 27 -11.06 -8.20 1.78
C ALA A 27 -10.52 -9.62 1.52
N ASP A 28 -9.49 -9.74 0.67
CA ASP A 28 -8.84 -11.00 0.33
C ASP A 28 -7.33 -10.77 0.04
N PRO A 29 -6.47 -10.81 1.08
CA PRO A 29 -5.04 -10.60 0.91
C PRO A 29 -4.38 -11.71 0.08
N ASP A 30 -4.94 -12.92 0.01
CA ASP A 30 -4.39 -13.99 -0.81
C ASP A 30 -4.57 -13.67 -2.30
N GLN A 31 -5.76 -13.22 -2.68
CA GLN A 31 -6.09 -12.81 -4.03
C GLN A 31 -5.38 -11.51 -4.43
N ALA A 32 -5.42 -10.47 -3.60
CA ALA A 32 -4.80 -9.17 -3.88
C ALA A 32 -3.28 -9.30 -4.08
N LEU A 33 -2.66 -10.26 -3.38
CA LEU A 33 -1.21 -10.49 -3.44
C LEU A 33 -0.82 -11.64 -4.39
N ALA A 34 -1.75 -12.22 -5.15
CA ALA A 34 -1.50 -13.39 -6.02
C ALA A 34 -0.45 -13.12 -7.11
N GLY A 35 -0.37 -11.89 -7.62
CA GLY A 35 0.61 -11.46 -8.61
C GLY A 35 2.03 -11.21 -8.07
N TYR A 36 2.20 -11.24 -6.74
CA TYR A 36 3.48 -10.99 -6.10
C TYR A 36 4.11 -12.31 -5.66
N ARG A 37 5.42 -12.45 -5.92
CA ARG A 37 6.17 -13.66 -5.56
C ARG A 37 6.56 -13.65 -4.07
N LEU A 38 5.56 -13.69 -3.21
CA LEU A 38 5.72 -13.63 -1.75
C LEU A 38 5.86 -15.04 -1.16
N THR A 39 6.75 -15.17 -0.18
CA THR A 39 6.70 -16.29 0.75
C THR A 39 5.44 -16.20 1.62
N ARG A 40 5.02 -17.33 2.19
CA ARG A 40 3.88 -17.38 3.12
C ARG A 40 4.07 -16.41 4.30
N LYS A 41 5.29 -16.29 4.81
CA LYS A 41 5.63 -15.39 5.92
C LYS A 41 5.49 -13.91 5.54
N GLU A 42 5.96 -13.53 4.35
CA GLU A 42 5.84 -12.16 3.85
C GLU A 42 4.37 -11.79 3.59
N ARG A 43 3.60 -12.71 3.00
CA ARG A 43 2.17 -12.53 2.78
C ARG A 43 1.42 -12.32 4.09
N MET A 44 1.68 -13.15 5.09
CA MET A 44 1.11 -13.00 6.43
C MET A 44 1.54 -11.67 7.07
N ALA A 45 2.79 -11.25 6.90
CA ALA A 45 3.25 -9.98 7.45
C ALA A 45 2.51 -8.78 6.84
N ILE A 46 2.26 -8.80 5.52
CA ILE A 46 1.49 -7.77 4.82
C ILE A 46 0.02 -7.79 5.25
N ALA A 47 -0.59 -8.98 5.32
CA ALA A 47 -1.99 -9.13 5.73
C ALA A 47 -2.25 -8.74 7.19
N ASN A 48 -1.22 -8.85 8.06
CA ASN A 48 -1.30 -8.42 9.45
C ASN A 48 -0.91 -6.94 9.64
N VAL A 49 -0.57 -6.21 8.58
CA VAL A 49 -0.46 -4.76 8.71
C VAL A 49 -1.84 -4.25 9.08
N ASP A 50 -1.92 -3.59 10.23
CA ASP A 50 -3.16 -3.06 10.75
C ASP A 50 -3.81 -2.12 9.73
N ALA A 51 -5.02 -2.50 9.30
CA ALA A 51 -5.79 -1.80 8.30
C ALA A 51 -6.10 -0.37 8.75
N GLU A 52 -6.37 -0.17 10.04
CA GLU A 52 -6.64 1.14 10.62
C GLU A 52 -5.40 2.04 10.50
N THR A 53 -4.22 1.50 10.82
CA THR A 53 -2.95 2.21 10.67
C THR A 53 -2.71 2.61 9.20
N LEU A 54 -2.86 1.69 8.26
CA LEU A 54 -2.67 1.97 6.83
C LEU A 54 -3.64 3.03 6.30
N ASP A 55 -4.91 2.98 6.70
CA ASP A 55 -5.93 3.90 6.25
C ASP A 55 -5.70 5.32 6.79
N VAL A 56 -5.36 5.46 8.08
CA VAL A 56 -4.96 6.74 8.68
C VAL A 56 -3.75 7.35 7.97
N PHE A 57 -2.77 6.54 7.59
CA PHE A 57 -1.61 7.02 6.84
C PHE A 57 -1.96 7.40 5.40
N ALA A 58 -2.83 6.63 4.73
CA ALA A 58 -3.31 6.92 3.38
C ALA A 58 -4.06 8.26 3.33
N GLU A 59 -4.98 8.51 4.28
CA GLU A 59 -5.70 9.78 4.38
C GLU A 59 -4.76 10.98 4.59
N ARG A 60 -3.76 10.82 5.47
CA ARG A 60 -2.75 11.86 5.72
C ARG A 60 -1.95 12.17 4.46
N LEU A 61 -1.57 11.14 3.70
CA LEU A 61 -0.87 11.31 2.43
C LEU A 61 -1.74 11.99 1.39
N GLN A 62 -3.01 11.61 1.25
CA GLN A 62 -3.95 12.27 0.34
C GLN A 62 -4.12 13.76 0.69
N LYS A 63 -4.22 14.10 1.98
CA LYS A 63 -4.27 15.51 2.45
C LYS A 63 -3.00 16.29 2.09
N LEU A 64 -1.83 15.66 2.17
CA LEU A 64 -0.56 16.27 1.76
C LEU A 64 -0.51 16.52 0.24
N LEU A 65 -0.93 15.53 -0.56
CA LEU A 65 -0.93 15.63 -2.02
C LEU A 65 -2.00 16.60 -2.55
N SER A 66 -3.09 16.79 -1.80
CA SER A 66 -4.19 17.70 -2.16
C SER A 66 -4.05 19.10 -1.55
N GLY A 67 -3.00 19.34 -0.75
CA GLY A 67 -2.75 20.62 -0.11
C GLY A 67 -2.34 21.71 -1.12
N PRO A 68 -2.56 23.00 -0.80
CA PRO A 68 -2.30 24.13 -1.71
C PRO A 68 -0.84 24.27 -2.17
N ASP A 69 0.11 23.59 -1.50
CA ASP A 69 1.52 23.56 -1.85
C ASP A 69 1.89 22.50 -2.92
N TYR A 70 0.98 21.58 -3.30
CA TYR A 70 1.18 20.70 -4.46
C TYR A 70 0.74 21.37 -5.77
N ASN A 71 1.05 22.66 -5.95
CA ASN A 71 1.26 23.22 -7.28
C ASN A 71 2.66 22.79 -7.74
N ALA A 72 2.77 21.54 -8.18
CA ALA A 72 3.94 21.08 -8.89
C ALA A 72 4.06 21.87 -10.20
N GLY A 73 4.90 22.93 -10.15
CA GLY A 73 5.51 23.63 -11.27
C GLY A 73 4.76 23.61 -12.60
N THR A 74 3.76 24.47 -12.76
CA THR A 74 3.43 24.97 -14.11
C THR A 74 4.41 26.05 -14.50
N ARG A 75 5.37 25.65 -15.33
CA ARG A 75 6.25 26.43 -16.23
C ARG A 75 7.37 27.27 -15.63
#